data_AF-V5I6N7-F1
#
_entry.id   AF-V5I6N7-F1
#
_cell.length_a   1.000
_cell.length_b   1.000
_cell.length_c   1.000
_cell.angle_alpha   90.00
_cell.angle_beta   90.00
_cell.angle_gamma   90.00
#
_symmetry.space_group_name_H-M   'P 1'
#
loop_
_entity.id
_entity.type
_entity.pdbx_description
1 polymer ?
#
loop_
_entity_poly.entity_id
_entity_poly.type
_entity_poly.pdbx_seq_one_letter_code
_entity_poly.pdbx_strand_id
1 'polypeptide(L)'
;GHYMFEDHEYICRAATQCMCNMTQSEEVIRMFEGENDRVKYVVSLCLDEDKDTAMAAAGMLAIITGASKKCCEKVFDSKNWLDSLHCLLANPLASMQYRGVCVVYNIITSSKELSEKLIETDIMEILMALSKLPLDSQEKQIVEIASKALEEAEKWGVIKKPGEEDE
;
A
#
# COMPACT_ATOMS: atom_id res chain seq x y z
N GLY A 1 -23.94 14.84 -15.48
CA GLY A 1 -22.66 14.57 -14.80
C GLY A 1 -22.08 13.26 -15.30
N HIS A 2 -21.55 13.25 -16.52
CA HIS A 2 -20.89 12.08 -17.14
C HIS A 2 -19.36 12.27 -17.27
N TYR A 3 -18.82 13.44 -16.92
CA TYR A 3 -17.40 13.77 -17.11
C TYR A 3 -16.47 13.16 -16.05
N MET A 4 -16.93 12.99 -14.80
CA MET A 4 -16.09 12.46 -13.71
C MET A 4 -15.83 10.95 -13.79
N PHE A 5 -16.68 10.22 -14.51
CA PHE A 5 -16.54 8.77 -14.67
C PHE A 5 -15.44 8.40 -15.68
N GLU A 6 -15.31 9.17 -16.76
CA GLU A 6 -14.23 8.99 -17.71
C GLU A 6 -12.90 9.40 -17.07
N ASP A 7 -12.83 10.55 -16.39
CA ASP A 7 -11.60 11.02 -15.76
C ASP A 7 -11.01 10.03 -14.73
N HIS A 8 -11.82 9.31 -13.96
CA HIS A 8 -11.30 8.37 -12.96
C HIS A 8 -10.72 7.09 -13.59
N GLU A 9 -11.30 6.60 -14.69
CA GLU A 9 -10.77 5.45 -15.44
C GLU A 9 -9.53 5.86 -16.25
N TYR A 10 -9.52 7.08 -16.81
CA TYR A 10 -8.35 7.68 -17.44
C TYR A 10 -7.24 8.00 -16.45
N ILE A 11 -7.53 8.43 -15.21
CA ILE A 11 -6.53 8.67 -14.15
C ILE A 11 -5.99 7.34 -13.62
N CYS A 12 -6.81 6.30 -13.43
CA CYS A 12 -6.29 4.98 -13.04
C CYS A 12 -5.46 4.34 -14.15
N ARG A 13 -5.86 4.47 -15.43
CA ARG A 13 -5.04 4.04 -16.57
C ARG A 13 -3.79 4.89 -16.71
N ALA A 14 -3.86 6.21 -16.60
CA ALA A 14 -2.71 7.09 -16.68
C ALA A 14 -1.78 6.91 -15.49
N ALA A 15 -2.29 6.65 -14.28
CA ALA A 15 -1.49 6.27 -13.12
C ALA A 15 -0.84 4.91 -13.33
N THR A 16 -1.54 3.93 -13.91
CA THR A 16 -0.96 2.62 -14.28
C THR A 16 0.07 2.77 -15.41
N GLN A 17 -0.19 3.58 -16.42
CA GLN A 17 0.70 3.86 -17.54
C GLN A 17 1.90 4.72 -17.09
N CYS A 18 1.71 5.61 -16.12
CA CYS A 18 2.75 6.43 -15.49
C CYS A 18 3.56 5.60 -14.50
N MET A 19 2.95 4.65 -13.78
CA MET A 19 3.66 3.62 -13.02
C MET A 19 4.49 2.74 -13.96
N CYS A 20 3.94 2.30 -15.11
CA CYS A 20 4.70 1.62 -16.17
C CYS A 20 5.75 2.50 -16.86
N ASN A 21 5.63 3.83 -16.82
CA ASN A 21 6.61 4.76 -17.38
C ASN A 21 7.67 5.20 -16.34
N MET A 22 7.38 5.16 -15.04
CA MET A 22 8.33 5.47 -13.96
C MET A 22 9.07 4.23 -13.44
N THR A 23 8.57 3.01 -13.71
CA THR A 23 9.36 1.77 -13.63
C THR A 23 10.49 1.72 -14.69
N GLN A 24 10.61 2.72 -15.58
CA GLN A 24 11.61 2.76 -16.65
C GLN A 24 13.02 3.16 -16.19
N SER A 25 13.28 3.35 -14.90
CA SER A 25 14.67 3.42 -14.44
C SER A 25 14.88 2.63 -13.16
N GLU A 26 15.36 1.40 -13.32
CA GLU A 26 15.96 0.62 -12.23
C GLU A 26 16.95 1.47 -11.41
N GLU A 27 17.59 2.47 -12.02
CA GLU A 27 18.48 3.41 -11.35
C GLU A 27 17.78 4.20 -10.24
N VAL A 28 16.55 4.65 -10.48
CA VAL A 28 15.75 5.35 -9.46
C VAL A 28 15.44 4.43 -8.30
N ILE A 29 15.02 3.18 -8.56
CA ILE A 29 14.78 2.20 -7.49
C ILE A 29 16.07 1.95 -6.70
N ARG A 30 17.22 1.77 -7.37
CA ARG A 30 18.53 1.61 -6.72
C ARG A 30 18.90 2.82 -5.84
N MET A 31 18.49 4.03 -6.22
CA MET A 31 18.67 5.21 -5.36
C MET A 31 17.92 5.08 -4.03
N PHE A 32 16.72 4.50 -4.02
CA PHE A 32 15.96 4.25 -2.78
C PHE A 32 16.50 3.06 -1.99
N GLU A 33 17.06 2.06 -2.68
CA GLU A 33 17.68 0.89 -2.06
C GLU A 33 18.99 1.19 -1.33
N GLY A 34 19.68 2.29 -1.67
CA GLY A 34 20.95 2.66 -1.07
C GLY A 34 20.90 2.89 0.45
N GLU A 35 22.08 3.02 1.06
CA GLU A 35 22.24 3.42 2.47
C GLU A 35 21.93 4.92 2.62
N ASN A 36 20.65 5.24 2.68
CA ASN A 36 20.13 6.60 2.85
C ASN A 36 18.72 6.56 3.45
N ASP A 37 18.22 7.74 3.83
CA ASP A 37 16.90 7.92 4.44
C ASP A 37 15.77 8.17 3.43
N ARG A 38 15.94 7.93 2.13
CA ARG A 38 14.94 8.31 1.12
C ARG A 38 13.59 7.64 1.33
N VAL A 39 13.56 6.33 1.58
CA VAL A 39 12.30 5.60 1.86
C VAL A 39 11.65 6.15 3.14
N LYS A 40 12.43 6.30 4.21
CA LYS A 40 11.97 6.88 5.48
C LYS A 40 11.40 8.30 5.32
N TYR A 41 12.03 9.11 4.48
CA TYR A 41 11.55 10.45 4.16
C TYR A 41 10.21 10.39 3.42
N VAL A 42 10.08 9.55 2.39
CA VAL A 42 8.81 9.32 1.68
C VAL A 42 7.70 8.86 2.62
N VAL A 43 7.99 7.92 3.53
CA VAL A 43 7.03 7.46 4.56
C VAL A 43 6.57 8.63 5.42
N SER A 44 7.48 9.52 5.82
CA SER A 44 7.15 10.69 6.63
C SER A 44 6.28 11.70 5.87
N LEU A 45 6.55 11.89 4.57
CA LEU A 45 5.76 12.78 3.72
C LEU A 45 4.32 12.30 3.49
N CYS A 46 4.00 11.01 3.70
CA CYS A 46 2.60 10.56 3.67
C CYS A 46 1.73 11.21 4.75
N LEU A 47 2.35 11.80 5.79
CA LEU A 47 1.69 12.51 6.89
C LEU A 47 1.75 14.05 6.71
N ASP A 48 2.23 14.54 5.58
CA ASP A 48 2.38 15.98 5.34
C ASP A 48 1.01 16.69 5.34
N GLU A 49 0.96 17.92 5.87
CA GLU A 49 -0.25 18.74 5.88
C GLU A 49 -0.63 19.19 4.46
N ASP A 50 0.37 19.33 3.58
CA ASP A 50 0.15 19.60 2.16
C ASP A 50 -0.34 18.35 1.44
N LYS A 51 -1.60 18.41 1.00
CA LYS A 51 -2.30 17.25 0.40
C LYS A 51 -1.64 16.78 -0.89
N ASP A 52 -1.09 17.69 -1.68
CA ASP A 52 -0.44 17.35 -2.95
C ASP A 52 0.88 16.60 -2.69
N THR A 53 1.64 17.06 -1.69
CA THR A 53 2.85 16.39 -1.21
C THR A 53 2.54 15.01 -0.64
N ALA A 54 1.54 14.89 0.25
CA ALA A 54 1.15 13.60 0.82
C ALA A 54 0.67 12.61 -0.26
N MET A 55 -0.07 13.10 -1.26
CA MET A 55 -0.54 12.28 -2.39
C MET A 55 0.60 11.82 -3.29
N ALA A 56 1.56 12.70 -3.59
CA ALA A 56 2.76 12.34 -4.34
C ALA A 56 3.60 11.30 -3.59
N ALA A 57 3.78 11.49 -2.27
CA ALA A 57 4.49 10.57 -1.41
C ALA A 57 3.83 9.18 -1.35
N ALA A 58 2.51 9.11 -1.18
CA ALA A 58 1.75 7.86 -1.21
C ALA A 58 1.93 7.11 -2.54
N GLY A 59 1.90 7.85 -3.67
CA GLY A 59 2.15 7.28 -4.99
C GLY A 59 3.57 6.73 -5.14
N MET A 60 4.56 7.50 -4.72
CA MET A 60 5.97 7.08 -4.74
C MET A 60 6.20 5.85 -3.85
N LEU A 61 5.62 5.83 -2.65
CA LEU A 61 5.75 4.72 -1.71
C LEU A 61 5.17 3.42 -2.30
N ALA A 62 3.99 3.49 -2.92
CA ALA A 62 3.38 2.34 -3.60
C ALA A 62 4.26 1.80 -4.76
N ILE A 63 4.89 2.68 -5.53
CA ILE A 63 5.78 2.30 -6.63
C ILE A 63 7.05 1.63 -6.11
N ILE A 64 7.77 2.25 -5.17
CA ILE A 64 9.08 1.74 -4.72
C ILE A 64 8.94 0.42 -3.94
N THR A 65 7.86 0.25 -3.17
CA THR A 65 7.56 -1.01 -2.47
C THR A 65 7.15 -2.12 -3.44
N GLY A 66 6.40 -1.77 -4.49
CA GLY A 66 6.04 -2.75 -5.53
C GLY A 66 7.23 -3.19 -6.39
N ALA A 67 8.28 -2.38 -6.46
CA ALA A 67 9.47 -2.64 -7.28
C ALA A 67 10.62 -3.31 -6.52
N SER A 68 10.72 -3.16 -5.19
CA SER A 68 11.87 -3.66 -4.43
C SER A 68 11.50 -4.12 -3.02
N LYS A 69 11.84 -5.38 -2.71
CA LYS A 69 11.80 -5.93 -1.36
C LYS A 69 12.62 -5.09 -0.38
N LYS A 70 13.78 -4.59 -0.78
CA LYS A 70 14.64 -3.76 0.08
C LYS A 70 13.97 -2.43 0.42
N CYS A 71 13.20 -1.87 -0.51
CA CYS A 71 12.36 -0.71 -0.21
C CYS A 71 11.25 -1.05 0.80
N CYS A 72 10.63 -2.24 0.73
CA CYS A 72 9.67 -2.71 1.74
C CYS A 72 10.31 -2.82 3.13
N GLU A 73 11.52 -3.38 3.24
CA GLU A 73 12.27 -3.46 4.51
C GLU A 73 12.51 -2.05 5.09
N LYS A 74 12.96 -1.12 4.25
CA LYS A 74 13.25 0.26 4.64
C LYS A 74 12.03 1.09 5.03
N VAL A 75 10.79 0.65 4.74
CA VAL A 75 9.58 1.32 5.26
C VAL A 75 9.62 1.35 6.79
N PHE A 76 10.07 0.25 7.39
CA PHE A 76 10.12 0.09 8.84
C PHE A 76 11.29 0.81 9.52
N ASP A 77 12.22 1.40 8.76
CA ASP A 77 13.27 2.28 9.31
C ASP A 77 12.70 3.63 9.76
N SER A 78 11.51 3.99 9.28
CA SER A 78 10.79 5.17 9.74
C SER A 78 10.16 4.92 11.10
N LYS A 79 10.27 5.89 12.02
CA LYS A 79 9.59 5.80 13.32
C LYS A 79 8.07 5.88 13.22
N ASN A 80 7.58 6.54 12.17
CA ASN A 80 6.15 6.82 11.98
C ASN A 80 5.54 5.90 10.91
N TRP A 81 6.18 4.77 10.61
CA TRP A 81 5.72 3.87 9.54
C TRP A 81 4.27 3.43 9.75
N LEU A 82 3.90 3.11 10.99
CA LEU A 82 2.56 2.64 11.33
C LEU A 82 1.55 3.77 11.20
N ASP A 83 1.85 4.96 11.75
CA ASP A 83 1.00 6.15 11.60
C ASP A 83 0.78 6.52 10.13
N SER A 84 1.82 6.43 9.31
CA SER A 84 1.73 6.66 7.86
C SER A 84 0.80 5.63 7.19
N LEU A 85 0.91 4.35 7.52
CA LEU A 85 0.01 3.34 6.98
C LEU A 85 -1.44 3.55 7.45
N HIS A 86 -1.67 3.88 8.71
CA HIS A 86 -2.99 4.23 9.22
C HIS A 86 -3.59 5.42 8.48
N CYS A 87 -2.81 6.48 8.29
CA CYS A 87 -3.24 7.67 7.57
C CYS A 87 -3.65 7.35 6.13
N LEU A 88 -2.91 6.47 5.45
CA LEU A 88 -3.25 6.03 4.10
C LEU A 88 -4.49 5.14 4.10
N LEU A 89 -4.56 4.12 4.95
CA LEU A 89 -5.66 3.14 4.98
C LEU A 89 -6.99 3.74 5.45
N ALA A 90 -6.96 4.73 6.34
CA ALA A 90 -8.14 5.44 6.82
C ALA A 90 -8.47 6.69 6.01
N ASN A 91 -7.76 6.94 4.89
CA ASN A 91 -7.93 8.17 4.13
C ASN A 91 -9.31 8.22 3.45
N PRO A 92 -10.07 9.33 3.57
CA PRO A 92 -11.38 9.45 2.92
C PRO A 92 -11.28 9.56 1.39
N LEU A 93 -10.10 9.90 0.85
CA LEU A 93 -9.88 9.91 -0.59
C LEU A 93 -9.56 8.49 -1.08
N ALA A 94 -10.47 7.89 -1.85
CA ALA A 94 -10.34 6.52 -2.36
C ALA A 94 -9.00 6.27 -3.08
N SER A 95 -8.45 7.26 -3.80
CA SER A 95 -7.16 7.12 -4.48
C SER A 95 -5.96 7.07 -3.51
N MET A 96 -6.06 7.71 -2.34
CA MET A 96 -5.06 7.61 -1.27
C MET A 96 -5.18 6.27 -0.56
N GLN A 97 -6.40 5.87 -0.22
CA GLN A 97 -6.69 4.60 0.42
C GLN A 97 -6.24 3.41 -0.43
N TYR A 98 -6.52 3.44 -1.73
CA TYR A 98 -6.04 2.45 -2.68
C TYR A 98 -4.51 2.32 -2.66
N ARG A 99 -3.78 3.43 -2.69
CA ARG A 99 -2.30 3.43 -2.59
C ARG A 99 -1.82 2.85 -1.25
N GLY A 100 -2.50 3.17 -0.15
CA GLY A 100 -2.24 2.58 1.16
C GLY A 100 -2.35 1.06 1.15
N VAL A 101 -3.46 0.54 0.63
CA VAL A 101 -3.67 -0.92 0.52
C VAL A 101 -2.64 -1.57 -0.41
N CYS A 102 -2.24 -0.91 -1.51
CA CYS A 102 -1.15 -1.40 -2.36
C CYS A 102 0.19 -1.49 -1.62
N VAL A 103 0.55 -0.48 -0.81
CA VAL A 103 1.79 -0.51 0.00
C VAL A 103 1.77 -1.70 0.95
N VAL A 104 0.67 -1.91 1.67
CA VAL A 104 0.52 -3.05 2.60
C VAL A 104 0.61 -4.39 1.86
N TYR A 105 -0.08 -4.52 0.72
CA TYR A 105 0.00 -5.71 -0.13
C TYR A 105 1.43 -6.00 -0.59
N ASN A 106 2.16 -4.98 -1.05
CA ASN A 106 3.55 -5.11 -1.48
C ASN A 106 4.47 -5.57 -0.33
N ILE A 107 4.26 -5.04 0.88
CA ILE A 107 5.04 -5.46 2.06
C ILE A 107 4.74 -6.92 2.40
N ILE A 108 3.47 -7.33 2.48
CA ILE A 108 3.05 -8.71 2.79
C ILE A 108 3.64 -9.69 1.77
N THR A 109 3.54 -9.37 0.48
CA THR A 109 4.04 -10.25 -0.59
C THR A 109 5.56 -10.29 -0.70
N SER A 110 6.26 -9.27 -0.21
CA SER A 110 7.72 -9.20 -0.32
C SER A 110 8.46 -10.22 0.55
N SER A 111 7.95 -10.53 1.75
CA SER A 111 8.48 -11.60 2.60
C SER A 111 7.60 -11.90 3.81
N LYS A 112 7.71 -13.15 4.29
CA LYS A 112 7.08 -13.61 5.53
C LYS A 112 7.44 -12.74 6.75
N GLU A 113 8.71 -12.42 6.95
CA GLU A 113 9.18 -11.64 8.11
C GLU A 113 8.52 -10.26 8.20
N LEU A 114 8.43 -9.54 7.08
CA LEU A 114 7.76 -8.23 7.06
C LEU A 114 6.24 -8.38 7.19
N SER A 115 5.67 -9.47 6.68
CA SER A 115 4.27 -9.81 6.90
C SER A 115 4.00 -10.05 8.39
N GLU A 116 4.85 -10.82 9.08
CA GLU A 116 4.74 -11.07 10.53
C GLU A 116 4.78 -9.76 11.32
N LYS A 117 5.69 -8.85 10.95
CA LYS A 117 5.77 -7.53 11.57
C LYS A 117 4.50 -6.69 11.38
N LEU A 118 3.80 -6.84 10.26
CA LEU A 118 2.50 -6.18 10.04
C LEU A 118 1.38 -6.81 10.88
N ILE A 119 1.35 -8.14 11.05
CA ILE A 119 0.28 -8.79 11.82
C ILE A 119 0.36 -8.48 13.32
N GLU A 120 1.52 -8.07 13.83
CA GLU A 120 1.69 -7.62 15.22
C GLU A 120 1.00 -6.27 15.50
N THR A 121 0.41 -5.66 14.47
CA THR A 121 -0.35 -4.40 14.52
C THR A 121 -1.81 -4.60 14.14
N ASP A 122 -2.60 -3.55 14.20
CA ASP A 122 -4.01 -3.51 13.81
C ASP A 122 -4.26 -3.42 12.28
N ILE A 123 -3.20 -3.48 11.46
CA ILE A 123 -3.30 -3.38 10.00
C ILE A 123 -4.15 -4.52 9.41
N MET A 124 -4.12 -5.71 10.02
CA MET A 124 -4.90 -6.85 9.54
C MET A 124 -6.40 -6.65 9.76
N GLU A 125 -6.80 -6.12 10.91
CA GLU A 125 -8.17 -5.74 11.21
C GLU A 125 -8.68 -4.69 10.23
N ILE A 126 -7.83 -3.70 9.90
CA ILE A 126 -8.15 -2.69 8.90
C ILE A 126 -8.36 -3.34 7.52
N LEU A 127 -7.47 -4.23 7.07
CA LEU A 127 -7.64 -4.95 5.81
C LEU A 127 -8.91 -5.81 5.79
N MET A 128 -9.25 -6.47 6.89
CA MET A 128 -10.50 -7.24 7.03
C MET A 128 -11.75 -6.37 6.97
N ALA A 129 -11.69 -5.13 7.47
CA ALA A 129 -12.78 -4.17 7.33
C ALA A 129 -12.90 -3.69 5.87
N LEU A 130 -11.76 -3.35 5.24
CA LEU A 130 -11.70 -2.89 3.86
C LEU A 130 -12.14 -3.96 2.86
N SER A 131 -11.85 -5.24 3.10
CA SER A 131 -12.28 -6.37 2.24
C SER A 131 -13.78 -6.66 2.31
N LYS A 132 -14.49 -6.07 3.27
CA LYS A 132 -15.94 -6.23 3.46
C LYS A 132 -16.74 -5.01 3.02
N LEU A 133 -16.11 -4.00 2.43
CA LEU A 133 -16.81 -2.84 1.90
C LEU A 133 -17.76 -3.25 0.75
N PRO A 134 -18.89 -2.55 0.56
CA PRO A 134 -19.79 -2.79 -0.57
C PRO A 134 -19.09 -2.68 -1.92
N LEU A 135 -19.33 -3.64 -2.81
CA LEU A 135 -18.64 -3.75 -4.11
C LEU A 135 -19.22 -2.84 -5.21
N ASP A 136 -20.28 -2.09 -4.92
CA ASP A 136 -21.01 -1.22 -5.85
C ASP A 136 -20.41 0.20 -5.97
N SER A 137 -19.32 0.47 -5.24
CA SER A 137 -18.67 1.78 -5.16
C SER A 137 -17.32 1.84 -5.92
N GLN A 138 -16.70 3.03 -5.91
CA GLN A 138 -15.31 3.24 -6.37
C GLN A 138 -14.27 2.41 -5.59
N GLU A 139 -14.67 1.74 -4.51
CA GLU A 139 -13.80 1.00 -3.60
C GLU A 139 -13.56 -0.45 -4.05
N LYS A 140 -14.13 -0.88 -5.17
CA LYS A 140 -13.95 -2.26 -5.67
C LYS A 140 -12.48 -2.68 -5.78
N GLN A 141 -11.60 -1.79 -6.25
CA GLN A 141 -10.17 -2.07 -6.33
C GLN A 141 -9.51 -2.17 -4.95
N ILE A 142 -9.99 -1.39 -3.97
CA ILE A 142 -9.52 -1.41 -2.59
C ILE A 142 -9.90 -2.75 -1.94
N VAL A 143 -11.16 -3.17 -2.09
CA VAL A 143 -11.66 -4.47 -1.63
C VAL A 143 -10.85 -5.61 -2.23
N GLU A 144 -10.60 -5.57 -3.54
CA GLU A 144 -9.87 -6.62 -4.25
C GLU A 144 -8.42 -6.76 -3.74
N ILE A 145 -7.68 -5.65 -3.63
CA ILE A 145 -6.29 -5.71 -3.15
C ILE A 145 -6.24 -6.05 -1.65
N ALA A 146 -7.18 -5.56 -0.83
CA ALA A 146 -7.26 -5.92 0.58
C ALA A 146 -7.53 -7.41 0.77
N SER A 147 -8.42 -7.99 -0.04
CA SER A 147 -8.70 -9.44 -0.05
C SER A 147 -7.46 -10.23 -0.45
N LYS A 148 -6.76 -9.83 -1.52
CA LYS A 148 -5.50 -10.46 -1.93
C LYS A 148 -4.41 -10.37 -0.86
N ALA A 149 -4.31 -9.24 -0.17
CA ALA A 149 -3.35 -9.07 0.93
C ALA A 149 -3.61 -10.05 2.06
N LEU A 150 -4.88 -10.26 2.44
CA LEU A 150 -5.28 -11.27 3.42
C LEU A 150 -4.95 -12.69 2.94
N GLU A 151 -5.26 -13.03 1.69
CA GLU A 151 -4.93 -14.34 1.12
C GLU A 151 -3.42 -14.62 1.11
N GLU A 152 -2.59 -13.61 0.80
CA GLU A 152 -1.13 -13.75 0.82
C GLU A 152 -0.59 -13.91 2.25
N ALA A 153 -1.15 -13.18 3.22
CA ALA A 153 -0.83 -13.37 4.63
C ALA A 153 -1.21 -14.80 5.11
N GLU A 154 -2.33 -15.34 4.63
CA GLU A 154 -2.74 -16.72 4.92
C GLU A 154 -1.73 -17.73 4.32
N LYS A 155 -1.29 -17.52 3.07
CA LYS A 155 -0.27 -18.37 2.42
C LYS A 155 1.05 -18.39 3.17
N TRP A 156 1.43 -17.28 3.81
CA TRP A 156 2.61 -17.24 4.67
C TRP A 156 2.43 -18.01 5.99
N GLY A 157 1.20 -18.40 6.32
CA GLY A 157 0.82 -18.99 7.60
C GLY A 157 0.86 -17.99 8.75
N VAL A 158 0.81 -16.69 8.46
CA VAL A 158 0.84 -15.63 9.48
C VAL A 158 -0.56 -15.33 10.00
N ILE A 159 -1.61 -15.69 9.26
CA ILE A 159 -2.99 -15.68 9.72
C ILE A 159 -3.66 -17.02 9.50
N LYS A 160 -4.64 -17.36 10.34
CA LYS A 160 -5.47 -18.57 10.22
C LYS A 160 -6.85 -18.22 9.69
N LYS A 161 -7.49 -19.18 9.02
CA LYS A 161 -8.90 -19.00 8.64
C LYS A 161 -9.79 -18.90 9.88
N PRO A 162 -10.85 -18.09 9.84
CA PRO A 162 -11.89 -18.17 10.87
C PRO A 162 -12.51 -19.58 10.82
N GLY A 163 -12.20 -20.42 11.79
CA GLY A 163 -12.69 -21.81 11.90
C GLY A 163 -11.62 -22.90 11.96
N GLU A 164 -10.33 -22.58 11.79
CA GLU A 164 -9.23 -23.50 12.10
C GLU A 164 -8.80 -23.26 13.57
N GLU A 165 -9.58 -23.83 14.49
CA GLU A 165 -9.11 -24.06 15.86
C GLU A 165 -8.03 -25.15 15.80
N ASP A 166 -6.88 -24.90 16.45
CA ASP A 166 -5.80 -25.88 16.54
C ASP A 166 -6.32 -27.17 17.22
N GLU A 167 -6.29 -28.28 16.49
CA GLU A 167 -6.30 -29.63 17.10
C GLU A 167 -5.01 -29.89 17.90
#